data_AF-K1YZW6-F1
#
_entry.id   AF-K1YZW6-F1
#
_cell.length_a   1.000
_cell.length_b   1.000
_cell.length_c   1.000
_cell.angle_alpha   90.00
_cell.angle_beta   90.00
_cell.angle_gamma   90.00
#
_symmetry.space_group_name_H-M   'P 1'
#
loop_
_entity.id
_entity.type
_entity.pdbx_description
1 polymer ?
#
loop_
_entity_poly.entity_id
_entity_poly.type
_entity_poly.pdbx_seq_one_letter_code
_entity_poly.pdbx_strand_id
1 'polypeptide(L)'
;MNQLTEHAQPLTFALENTAHGKNAIGSDLEDFKKLKTLLHHPERIAFCIDTAHAHAYGYDVSSSESQEAFISELERTIGIDTIALIHLNDSHYDAGSHIDKHAPLGKGTIGRDALREFAMHPKLSSIPLILELPLLSYQQEAAILETVKQWHVKKEHS
;
A
#
# COMPACT_ATOMS: atom_id res chain seq x y z
N MET A 1 -16.18 -13.59 -4.31
CA MET A 1 -15.45 -12.97 -5.45
C MET A 1 -15.94 -13.46 -6.81
N ASN A 2 -15.97 -14.77 -7.13
CA ASN A 2 -16.41 -15.25 -8.46
C ASN A 2 -17.78 -14.70 -8.92
N GLN A 3 -18.80 -14.70 -8.06
CA GLN A 3 -20.10 -14.11 -8.41
C GLN A 3 -20.01 -12.61 -8.73
N LEU A 4 -19.16 -11.86 -8.03
CA LEU A 4 -18.98 -10.42 -8.26
C LEU A 4 -18.22 -10.17 -9.57
N THR A 5 -17.13 -10.89 -9.80
CA THR A 5 -16.31 -10.72 -11.02
C THR A 5 -17.07 -11.15 -12.28
N GLU A 6 -17.98 -12.12 -12.18
CA GLU A 6 -18.85 -12.58 -13.26
C GLU A 6 -19.96 -11.58 -13.60
N HIS A 7 -20.63 -11.00 -12.60
CA HIS A 7 -21.86 -10.23 -12.83
C HIS A 7 -21.71 -8.72 -12.74
N ALA A 8 -20.76 -8.20 -11.97
CA ALA A 8 -20.62 -6.77 -11.72
C ALA A 8 -19.75 -6.06 -12.77
N GLN A 9 -20.09 -6.22 -14.05
CA GLN A 9 -19.39 -5.51 -15.12
C GLN A 9 -19.84 -4.04 -15.20
N PRO A 10 -18.93 -3.08 -15.47
CA PRO A 10 -17.52 -3.24 -15.85
C PRO A 10 -16.51 -2.98 -14.70
N LEU A 11 -16.77 -3.45 -13.47
CA LEU A 11 -15.95 -3.08 -12.30
C LEU A 11 -14.66 -3.90 -12.14
N THR A 12 -13.54 -3.27 -11.82
CA THR A 12 -12.35 -3.98 -11.30
C THR A 12 -12.35 -3.89 -9.78
N PHE A 13 -12.04 -5.00 -9.09
CA PHE A 13 -11.97 -5.04 -7.64
C PHE A 13 -10.52 -4.94 -7.18
N ALA A 14 -10.18 -3.88 -6.44
CA ALA A 14 -8.89 -3.78 -5.77
C ALA A 14 -8.97 -4.47 -4.40
N LEU A 15 -8.14 -5.49 -4.18
CA LEU A 15 -8.00 -6.13 -2.88
C LEU A 15 -6.83 -5.50 -2.13
N GLU A 16 -7.06 -5.13 -0.88
CA GLU A 16 -6.07 -4.45 -0.05
C GLU A 16 -5.40 -5.41 0.94
N ASN A 17 -4.10 -5.24 1.19
CA ASN A 17 -3.42 -5.95 2.27
C ASN A 17 -3.84 -5.40 3.63
N THR A 18 -3.73 -6.22 4.69
CA THR A 18 -4.18 -5.83 6.02
C THR A 18 -3.18 -6.22 7.12
N ALA A 19 -3.17 -5.51 8.25
CA ALA A 19 -2.22 -5.73 9.35
C ALA A 19 -2.43 -7.03 10.16
N HIS A 20 -3.65 -7.56 10.15
CA HIS A 20 -4.20 -8.42 11.22
C HIS A 20 -3.67 -9.87 11.29
N GLY A 21 -2.72 -10.25 10.44
CA GLY A 21 -2.06 -11.55 10.45
C GLY A 21 -3.07 -12.70 10.39
N LYS A 22 -2.97 -13.66 11.32
CA LYS A 22 -3.82 -14.87 11.35
C LYS A 22 -5.33 -14.60 11.53
N ASN A 23 -5.71 -13.38 11.89
CA ASN A 23 -7.11 -13.00 12.08
C ASN A 23 -7.78 -12.49 10.79
N ALA A 24 -7.02 -12.37 9.69
CA ALA A 24 -7.53 -11.92 8.40
C ALA A 24 -6.87 -12.69 7.24
N ILE A 25 -7.46 -12.57 6.04
CA ILE A 25 -6.88 -13.04 4.79
C ILE A 25 -6.33 -11.82 4.06
N GLY A 26 -5.14 -11.94 3.47
CA GLY A 26 -4.50 -10.83 2.74
C GLY A 26 -3.51 -10.04 3.58
N SER A 27 -3.18 -10.51 4.78
CA SER A 27 -2.00 -10.01 5.50
C SER A 27 -0.71 -10.54 4.89
N ASP A 28 -0.67 -11.85 4.60
CA ASP A 28 0.40 -12.47 3.82
C ASP A 28 0.11 -12.31 2.32
N LEU A 29 1.06 -11.80 1.55
CA LEU A 29 0.90 -11.65 0.10
C LEU A 29 0.69 -13.00 -0.62
N GLU A 30 1.11 -14.12 -0.03
CA GLU A 30 0.80 -15.45 -0.57
C GLU A 30 -0.71 -15.77 -0.53
N ASP A 31 -1.50 -15.12 0.33
CA ASP A 31 -2.97 -15.23 0.29
C ASP A 31 -3.53 -14.67 -1.01
N PHE A 32 -2.98 -13.57 -1.52
CA PHE A 32 -3.39 -12.99 -2.80
C PHE A 32 -3.05 -13.88 -3.98
N LYS A 33 -1.85 -14.50 -3.95
CA LYS A 33 -1.47 -15.47 -4.97
C LYS A 33 -2.43 -16.66 -4.99
N LYS A 34 -2.77 -17.22 -3.83
CA LYS A 34 -3.77 -18.29 -3.71
C LYS A 34 -5.16 -17.83 -4.18
N LEU A 35 -5.56 -16.61 -3.85
CA LEU A 35 -6.85 -16.08 -4.25
C LEU A 35 -6.94 -15.97 -5.79
N LYS A 36 -5.89 -15.48 -6.46
CA LYS A 36 -5.86 -15.39 -7.94
C LYS A 36 -6.03 -16.76 -8.61
N THR A 37 -5.50 -17.85 -8.04
CA THR A 37 -5.65 -19.20 -8.63
C THR A 37 -7.04 -19.79 -8.47
N LEU A 38 -7.86 -19.27 -7.56
CA LEU A 38 -9.22 -19.73 -7.28
C LEU A 38 -10.30 -18.94 -8.04
N LEU A 39 -9.91 -17.86 -8.73
CA LEU A 39 -10.84 -17.00 -9.45
C LEU A 39 -11.07 -17.46 -10.88
N HIS A 40 -12.33 -17.38 -11.33
CA HIS A 40 -12.68 -17.60 -12.74
C HIS A 40 -12.25 -16.43 -13.64
N HIS A 41 -12.19 -15.23 -13.06
CA HIS A 41 -11.86 -13.97 -13.73
C HIS A 41 -10.78 -13.20 -12.95
N PRO A 42 -9.55 -13.72 -12.83
CA PRO A 42 -8.48 -13.07 -12.07
C PRO A 42 -8.04 -11.73 -12.67
N GLU A 43 -8.26 -11.50 -13.97
CA GLU A 43 -8.03 -10.22 -14.67
C GLU A 43 -8.91 -9.07 -14.17
N ARG A 44 -9.98 -9.39 -13.44
CA ARG A 44 -10.88 -8.41 -12.81
C ARG A 44 -10.46 -8.02 -11.40
N ILE A 45 -9.32 -8.53 -10.94
CA ILE A 45 -8.73 -8.19 -9.65
C ILE A 45 -7.47 -7.36 -9.86
N ALA A 46 -7.40 -6.25 -9.14
CA ALA A 46 -6.20 -5.49 -8.91
C ALA A 46 -5.87 -5.50 -7.41
N PHE A 47 -4.77 -4.89 -7.02
CA PHE A 47 -4.36 -4.75 -5.62
C PHE A 47 -4.24 -3.30 -5.20
N CYS A 48 -4.64 -3.03 -3.96
CA CYS A 48 -4.28 -1.84 -3.21
C CYS A 48 -3.18 -2.25 -2.23
N ILE A 49 -2.06 -1.53 -2.21
CA ILE A 49 -1.03 -1.75 -1.20
C ILE A 49 -1.07 -0.63 -0.18
N ASP A 50 -1.37 -0.98 1.06
CA ASP A 50 -1.27 -0.09 2.21
C ASP A 50 0.07 -0.30 2.94
N THR A 51 0.86 0.77 3.04
CA THR A 51 2.18 0.75 3.68
C THR A 51 2.13 0.56 5.19
N ALA A 52 1.13 1.13 5.88
CA ALA A 52 0.96 0.94 7.31
C ALA A 52 0.54 -0.50 7.63
N HIS A 53 -0.36 -1.08 6.83
CA HIS A 53 -0.76 -2.48 6.97
C HIS A 53 0.40 -3.43 6.69
N ALA A 54 1.18 -3.18 5.63
CA ALA A 54 2.36 -3.98 5.29
C ALA A 54 3.37 -3.97 6.45
N HIS A 55 3.70 -2.77 6.94
CA HIS A 55 4.58 -2.58 8.09
C HIS A 55 4.06 -3.32 9.31
N ALA A 56 2.82 -3.04 9.72
CA ALA A 56 2.21 -3.63 10.90
C ALA A 56 2.10 -5.17 10.80
N TYR A 57 1.90 -5.74 9.61
CA TYR A 57 1.96 -7.19 9.44
C TYR A 57 3.38 -7.76 9.63
N GLY A 58 4.40 -7.04 9.17
CA GLY A 58 5.80 -7.44 9.30
C GLY A 58 6.63 -7.26 8.02
N TYR A 59 6.03 -6.81 6.92
CA TYR A 59 6.79 -6.31 5.77
C TYR A 59 7.31 -4.92 6.11
N ASP A 60 8.50 -4.86 6.71
CA ASP A 60 9.11 -3.58 7.05
C ASP A 60 9.31 -2.73 5.78
N VAL A 61 9.01 -1.45 5.90
CA VAL A 61 9.09 -0.42 4.86
C VAL A 61 9.75 0.86 5.39
N SER A 62 10.37 0.80 6.57
CA SER A 62 10.98 1.95 7.25
C SER A 62 12.39 2.31 6.75
N SER A 63 12.97 1.50 5.87
CA SER A 63 14.31 1.72 5.29
C SER A 63 14.37 1.31 3.83
N SER A 64 15.30 1.88 3.05
CA SER A 64 15.41 1.56 1.63
C SER A 64 15.70 0.06 1.37
N GLU A 65 16.46 -0.62 2.26
CA GLU A 65 16.73 -2.07 2.15
C GLU A 65 15.45 -2.89 2.37
N SER A 66 14.69 -2.58 3.44
CA SER A 66 13.44 -3.27 3.73
C SER A 66 12.37 -3.04 2.65
N GLN A 67 12.32 -1.83 2.09
CA GLN A 67 11.46 -1.50 0.96
C GLN A 67 11.79 -2.31 -0.29
N GLU A 68 13.07 -2.46 -0.65
CA GLU A 68 13.45 -3.27 -1.81
C GLU A 68 13.04 -4.74 -1.61
N ALA A 69 13.21 -5.27 -0.40
CA ALA A 69 12.76 -6.62 -0.07
C ALA A 69 11.23 -6.76 -0.23
N PHE A 70 10.46 -5.81 0.30
CA PHE A 70 9.00 -5.83 0.16
C PHE A 70 8.54 -5.66 -1.29
N ILE A 71 9.15 -4.76 -2.05
CA ILE A 71 8.83 -4.53 -3.47
C ILE A 71 9.17 -5.76 -4.31
N SER A 72 10.29 -6.41 -4.03
CA SER A 72 10.65 -7.69 -4.66
C SER A 72 9.62 -8.78 -4.36
N GLU A 73 9.11 -8.82 -3.14
CA GLU A 73 8.07 -9.75 -2.75
C GLU A 73 6.73 -9.45 -3.45
N LEU A 74 6.32 -8.19 -3.57
CA LEU A 74 5.15 -7.78 -4.35
C LEU A 74 5.27 -8.21 -5.82
N GLU A 75 6.42 -7.95 -6.45
CA GLU A 75 6.67 -8.35 -7.83
C GLU A 75 6.61 -9.87 -8.02
N ARG A 76 7.19 -10.63 -7.09
CA ARG A 76 7.19 -12.09 -7.11
C ARG A 76 5.81 -12.71 -6.89
N THR A 77 4.98 -12.10 -6.04
CA THR A 77 3.72 -12.69 -5.58
C THR A 77 2.53 -12.28 -6.44
N ILE A 78 2.36 -10.99 -6.68
CA ILE A 78 1.18 -10.44 -7.36
C ILE A 78 1.51 -9.77 -8.70
N GLY A 79 2.73 -9.25 -8.85
CA GLY A 79 3.16 -8.45 -10.00
C GLY A 79 2.83 -6.97 -9.83
N ILE A 80 3.82 -6.09 -10.04
CA ILE A 80 3.67 -4.63 -9.82
C ILE A 80 2.61 -4.02 -10.74
N ASP A 81 2.47 -4.54 -11.96
CA ASP A 81 1.46 -4.14 -12.95
C ASP A 81 0.02 -4.38 -12.51
N THR A 82 -0.19 -5.20 -11.48
CA THR A 82 -1.51 -5.50 -10.92
C THR A 82 -1.91 -4.58 -9.78
N ILE A 83 -1.02 -3.70 -9.33
CA ILE A 83 -1.29 -2.72 -8.27
C ILE A 83 -1.97 -1.50 -8.89
N ALA A 84 -3.23 -1.27 -8.51
CA ALA A 84 -4.02 -0.15 -9.02
C ALA A 84 -3.82 1.14 -8.23
N LEU A 85 -3.49 1.03 -6.93
CA LEU A 85 -3.27 2.17 -6.05
C LEU A 85 -2.42 1.76 -4.84
N ILE A 86 -1.83 2.77 -4.19
CA ILE A 86 -1.14 2.63 -2.91
C ILE A 86 -1.83 3.53 -1.90
N HIS A 87 -2.20 2.95 -0.76
CA HIS A 87 -2.52 3.72 0.44
C HIS A 87 -1.20 4.03 1.15
N LEU A 88 -0.75 5.28 1.04
CA LEU A 88 0.56 5.69 1.54
C LEU A 88 0.43 6.24 2.97
N ASN A 89 0.29 5.31 3.91
CA ASN A 89 0.02 5.60 5.32
C ASN A 89 1.25 5.34 6.19
N ASP A 90 1.46 6.20 7.18
CA ASP A 90 2.43 5.98 8.25
C ASP A 90 1.80 5.10 9.34
N SER A 91 2.60 4.34 10.09
CA SER A 91 2.11 3.44 11.15
C SER A 91 2.38 4.01 12.53
N HIS A 92 1.42 3.95 13.45
CA HIS A 92 1.67 4.29 14.85
C HIS A 92 2.55 3.26 15.59
N TYR A 93 2.65 2.04 15.07
CA TYR A 93 3.30 0.92 15.74
C TYR A 93 4.37 0.27 14.86
N ASP A 94 5.35 -0.34 15.52
CA ASP A 94 6.48 -1.01 14.88
C ASP A 94 6.04 -2.16 13.96
N ALA A 95 6.98 -2.58 13.10
CA ALA A 95 6.78 -3.67 12.18
C ALA A 95 6.41 -4.97 12.93
N GLY A 96 5.40 -5.70 12.42
CA GLY A 96 4.93 -6.95 13.03
C GLY A 96 4.07 -6.77 14.29
N SER A 97 3.59 -5.55 14.57
CA SER A 97 2.66 -5.28 15.68
C SER A 97 1.27 -5.89 15.48
N HIS A 98 0.87 -6.15 14.23
CA HIS A 98 -0.47 -6.56 13.82
C HIS A 98 -1.61 -5.61 14.23
N ILE A 99 -1.27 -4.34 14.48
CA ILE A 99 -2.23 -3.29 14.84
C ILE A 99 -2.40 -2.33 13.67
N ASP A 100 -3.61 -2.30 13.12
CA ASP A 100 -4.02 -1.29 12.15
C ASP A 100 -4.30 0.04 12.87
N LYS A 101 -3.32 0.95 12.82
CA LYS A 101 -3.49 2.31 13.33
C LYS A 101 -2.58 3.29 12.58
N HIS A 102 -3.18 4.08 11.70
CA HIS A 102 -2.45 5.07 10.91
C HIS A 102 -1.99 6.25 11.75
N ALA A 103 -0.75 6.67 11.51
CA ALA A 103 -0.18 7.89 12.07
C ALA A 103 -0.26 9.04 11.05
N PRO A 104 -0.26 10.31 11.49
CA PRO A 104 -0.02 11.43 10.59
C PRO A 104 1.34 11.25 9.89
N LEU A 105 1.46 11.74 8.65
CA LEU A 105 2.68 11.62 7.84
C LEU A 105 3.94 12.05 8.62
N GLY A 106 4.88 11.13 8.83
CA GLY A 106 6.14 11.38 9.54
C GLY A 106 6.04 11.44 11.05
N LYS A 107 4.91 11.01 11.61
CA LYS A 107 4.67 10.89 13.05
C LYS A 107 4.56 9.44 13.52
N GLY A 108 4.73 8.50 12.59
CA GLY A 108 4.76 7.08 12.88
C GLY A 108 6.17 6.49 12.84
N THR A 109 6.22 5.16 12.81
CA THR A 109 7.43 4.33 12.85
C THR A 109 8.04 4.10 11.48
N ILE A 110 7.26 4.28 10.39
CA ILE A 110 7.79 4.23 9.02
C ILE A 110 8.52 5.54 8.74
N GLY A 111 7.87 6.66 9.04
CA GLY A 111 8.44 7.98 8.89
C GLY A 111 8.34 8.55 7.48
N ARG A 112 8.37 9.89 7.40
CA ARG A 112 8.09 10.64 6.18
C ARG A 112 9.09 10.36 5.06
N ASP A 113 10.37 10.29 5.40
CA ASP A 113 11.42 10.20 4.40
C ASP A 113 11.41 8.78 3.76
N ALA A 114 11.17 7.74 4.55
CA ALA A 114 10.96 6.38 4.04
C ALA A 114 9.69 6.30 3.17
N LEU A 115 8.55 6.87 3.60
CA LEU A 115 7.33 6.91 2.77
C LEU A 115 7.54 7.67 1.46
N ARG A 116 8.34 8.74 1.47
CA ARG A 116 8.75 9.44 0.25
C ARG A 116 9.58 8.54 -0.66
N GLU A 117 10.57 7.82 -0.12
CA GLU A 117 11.38 6.89 -0.89
C GLU A 117 10.52 5.80 -1.53
N PHE A 118 9.60 5.20 -0.76
CA PHE A 118 8.67 4.19 -1.25
C PHE A 118 7.79 4.73 -2.39
N ALA A 119 7.15 5.88 -2.18
CA ALA A 119 6.31 6.54 -3.18
C ALA A 119 7.07 6.90 -4.46
N MET A 120 8.34 7.28 -4.34
CA MET A 120 9.18 7.70 -5.46
C MET A 120 9.95 6.56 -6.12
N HIS A 121 9.84 5.35 -5.59
CA HIS A 121 10.52 4.17 -6.09
C HIS A 121 10.23 3.98 -7.59
N PRO A 122 11.23 3.68 -8.45
CA PRO A 122 11.03 3.63 -9.90
C PRO A 122 9.89 2.71 -10.36
N LYS A 123 9.70 1.56 -9.69
CA LYS A 123 8.61 0.62 -9.98
C LYS A 123 7.23 1.10 -9.51
N LEU A 124 7.16 2.02 -8.55
CA LEU A 124 5.90 2.43 -7.90
C LEU A 124 5.46 3.85 -8.26
N SER A 125 6.39 4.70 -8.72
CA SER A 125 6.15 6.15 -8.88
C SER A 125 5.09 6.57 -9.90
N SER A 126 4.56 5.65 -10.69
CA SER A 126 3.42 5.89 -11.58
C SER A 126 2.08 5.44 -10.99
N ILE A 127 2.09 4.75 -9.85
CA ILE A 127 0.90 4.21 -9.19
C ILE A 127 0.23 5.33 -8.38
N PRO A 128 -1.10 5.53 -8.52
CA PRO A 128 -1.83 6.51 -7.73
C PRO A 128 -1.65 6.31 -6.22
N LEU A 129 -1.47 7.42 -5.50
CA LEU A 129 -1.36 7.43 -4.04
C LEU A 129 -2.65 7.98 -3.42
N ILE A 130 -3.15 7.31 -2.39
CA ILE A 130 -4.24 7.77 -1.53
C ILE A 130 -3.70 7.85 -0.10
N LEU A 131 -4.08 8.88 0.65
CA LEU A 131 -3.71 9.05 2.05
C LEU A 131 -4.94 8.88 2.93
N GLU A 132 -4.87 7.98 3.90
CA GLU A 132 -5.94 7.71 4.87
C GLU A 132 -5.48 8.21 6.24
N LEU A 133 -5.47 9.53 6.36
CA LEU A 133 -4.96 10.23 7.53
C LEU A 133 -5.89 10.02 8.74
N PRO A 134 -5.36 10.01 9.97
CA PRO A 134 -6.19 10.08 11.17
C PRO A 134 -6.98 11.39 11.20
N LEU A 135 -7.89 11.53 12.17
CA LEU A 135 -8.66 12.77 12.34
C LEU A 135 -7.73 13.98 12.53
N LEU A 136 -7.68 14.82 11.51
CA LEU A 136 -6.89 16.05 11.44
C LEU A 136 -7.82 17.22 11.11
N SER A 137 -7.32 18.44 11.30
CA SER A 137 -7.99 19.61 10.73
C SER A 137 -7.76 19.66 9.22
N TYR A 138 -8.71 20.27 8.49
CA TYR A 138 -8.59 20.50 7.05
C TYR A 138 -7.24 21.16 6.65
N GLN A 139 -6.76 22.11 7.47
CA GLN A 139 -5.49 22.79 7.23
C GLN A 139 -4.29 21.83 7.31
N GLN A 140 -4.32 20.90 8.26
CA GLN A 140 -3.28 19.88 8.41
C GLN A 140 -3.31 18.88 7.26
N GLU A 141 -4.50 18.41 6.87
CA GLU A 141 -4.65 17.51 5.71
C GLU A 141 -4.18 18.17 4.42
N ALA A 142 -4.59 19.43 4.18
CA ALA A 142 -4.16 20.19 3.00
C ALA A 142 -2.63 20.38 2.94
N ALA A 143 -1.99 20.66 4.08
CA ALA A 143 -0.54 20.79 4.16
C ALA A 143 0.19 19.46 3.87
N ILE A 144 -0.35 18.34 4.34
CA ILE A 144 0.18 17.00 4.06
C ILE A 144 0.03 16.68 2.56
N LEU A 145 -1.14 16.91 1.98
CA LEU A 145 -1.39 16.69 0.55
C LEU A 145 -0.43 17.52 -0.31
N GLU A 146 -0.20 18.78 0.04
CA GLU A 146 0.76 19.65 -0.66
C GLU A 146 2.19 19.11 -0.53
N THR A 147 2.57 18.63 0.65
CA THR A 147 3.88 18.00 0.86
C THR A 147 4.09 16.79 -0.05
N VAL A 148 3.09 15.90 -0.16
CA VAL A 148 3.18 14.68 -0.99
C VAL A 148 3.18 15.02 -2.48
N LYS A 149 2.39 16.01 -2.92
CA LYS A 149 2.41 16.49 -4.32
C LYS A 149 3.80 16.96 -4.76
N GLN A 150 4.53 17.63 -3.87
CA GLN A 150 5.88 18.13 -4.16
C GLN A 150 6.93 17.04 -4.36
N TRP A 151 6.67 15.79 -3.92
CA TRP A 151 7.61 14.70 -4.14
C TRP A 151 7.77 14.35 -5.62
N HIS A 152 6.69 14.44 -6.40
CA HIS A 152 6.69 14.13 -7.83
C HIS A 152 7.31 15.27 -8.66
N VAL A 153 7.09 16.53 -8.29
CA VAL A 153 7.60 17.71 -9.01
C VAL A 153 9.14 17.77 -9.04
N LYS A 154 9.81 17.26 -8.00
CA LYS A 154 11.28 17.28 -7.91
C LYS A 154 11.99 16.27 -8.83
N LYS A 155 11.28 15.35 -9.48
CA LYS A 155 11.87 14.35 -10.39
C LYS A 155 12.22 14.93 -11.77
N GLU A 156 11.65 16.07 -12.15
CA GLU A 156 11.84 16.68 -13.49
C GLU A 156 13.08 17.59 -13.61
N HIS A 157 13.82 17.84 -12.51
CA HIS A 157 14.93 18.81 -12.48
C HIS A 157 16.26 18.22 -11.97
N SER A 158 16.42 16.89 -12.01
CA SER A 158 17.65 16.19 -11.59
C SER A 158 18.16 15.24 -12.66
#